data_AF-A0A1I5DSD3-F1
#
_entry.id   AF-A0A1I5DSD3-F1
#
_cell.length_a   1.000
_cell.length_b   1.000
_cell.length_c   1.000
_cell.angle_alpha   90.00
_cell.angle_beta   90.00
_cell.angle_gamma   90.00
#
_symmetry.space_group_name_H-M   'P 1'
#
loop_
_entity.id
_entity.type
_entity.pdbx_description
1 polymer ?
#
loop_
_entity_poly.entity_id
_entity_poly.type
_entity_poly.pdbx_seq_one_letter_code
_entity_poly.pdbx_strand_id
1 'polypeptide(L)'
;MKSVPYILLYIILVAAWVMLFYQFMTPVKDGQAILSLLTSCAFYSLIWGVMVSLFQRLFGWRGYGMLLLPVAIMIVFLLGMDKSTFLFMIGLMLISVLVSLTKIFAYRRKNPR
;
A
#
# COMPACT_ATOMS: atom_id res chain seq x y z
N MET A 1 13.71 5.26 21.11
CA MET A 1 12.41 5.17 20.42
C MET A 1 12.13 3.70 20.10
N LYS A 2 11.19 3.05 20.81
CA LYS A 2 10.72 1.71 20.42
C LYS A 2 10.11 1.86 19.03
N SER A 3 10.80 1.35 18.01
CA SER A 3 10.36 1.48 16.62
C SER A 3 9.03 0.75 16.51
N VAL A 4 7.94 1.50 16.30
CA VAL A 4 6.69 0.90 15.87
C VAL A 4 7.02 0.02 14.67
N PRO A 5 6.71 -1.29 14.71
CA PRO A 5 6.88 -2.17 13.57
C PRO A 5 6.19 -1.51 12.37
N TYR A 6 6.92 -1.26 11.29
CA TYR A 6 6.35 -0.62 10.09
C TYR A 6 5.13 -1.37 9.56
N ILE A 7 5.05 -2.67 9.85
CA ILE A 7 3.88 -3.50 9.55
C ILE A 7 2.65 -3.12 10.37
N LEU A 8 2.80 -2.75 11.65
CA LEU A 8 1.70 -2.23 12.46
C LEU A 8 1.24 -0.87 11.96
N LEU A 9 2.17 0.01 11.60
CA LEU A 9 1.81 1.30 10.98
C LEU A 9 1.03 1.09 9.67
N TYR A 10 1.48 0.16 8.83
CA TYR A 10 0.77 -0.20 7.60
C TYR A 10 -0.64 -0.72 7.88
N ILE A 11 -0.79 -1.67 8.81
CA ILE A 11 -2.10 -2.25 9.17
C ILE A 11 -3.05 -1.16 9.69
N ILE A 12 -2.57 -0.26 10.56
CA ILE A 12 -3.40 0.83 11.09
C ILE A 12 -3.85 1.78 9.98
N LEU A 13 -2.94 2.18 9.09
CA LEU A 13 -3.27 3.08 7.99
C LEU A 13 -4.24 2.44 6.98
N VAL A 14 -4.04 1.15 6.65
CA VAL A 14 -4.96 0.41 5.78
C VAL A 14 -6.33 0.26 6.44
N ALA A 15 -6.41 -0.09 7.72
CA ALA A 15 -7.67 -0.20 8.43
C ALA A 15 -8.41 1.14 8.48
N ALA A 16 -7.70 2.24 8.77
CA ALA A 16 -8.26 3.58 8.74
C ALA A 16 -8.77 3.95 7.34
N TRP A 17 -8.01 3.63 6.30
CA TRP A 17 -8.44 3.87 4.92
C TRP A 17 -9.66 3.06 4.52
N VAL A 18 -9.71 1.78 4.87
CA VAL A 18 -10.89 0.92 4.63
C VAL A 18 -12.12 1.51 5.31
N MET A 19 -12.02 1.93 6.58
CA MET A 19 -13.15 2.54 7.28
C MET A 19 -13.59 3.88 6.66
N LEU A 20 -12.63 4.76 6.33
CA LEU A 20 -12.94 6.05 5.71
C LEU A 20 -13.56 5.86 4.33
N PHE A 21 -13.00 4.97 3.51
CA PHE A 21 -13.53 4.67 2.19
C PHE A 21 -14.92 4.03 2.28
N TYR A 22 -15.08 3.06 3.19
CA TYR A 22 -16.37 2.45 3.46
C TYR A 22 -17.41 3.48 3.89
N GLN A 23 -17.07 4.47 4.73
CA GLN A 23 -18.02 5.47 5.23
C GLN A 23 -18.37 6.53 4.18
N PHE A 24 -17.40 7.02 3.42
CA PHE A 24 -17.59 8.21 2.57
C PHE A 24 -17.72 7.91 1.06
N MET A 25 -17.17 6.80 0.57
CA MET A 25 -17.04 6.54 -0.87
C MET A 25 -17.84 5.32 -1.35
N THR A 26 -18.05 4.31 -0.50
CA THR A 26 -18.82 3.12 -0.90
C THR A 26 -20.32 3.47 -1.06
N PRO A 27 -20.94 3.17 -2.20
CA PRO A 27 -22.34 3.54 -2.46
C PRO A 27 -23.35 2.72 -1.63
N VAL A 28 -22.99 1.48 -1.27
CA VAL A 28 -23.83 0.57 -0.48
C VAL A 28 -23.11 0.18 0.80
N LYS A 29 -23.73 0.46 1.96
CA LYS A 29 -23.19 0.12 3.28
C LYS A 29 -23.71 -1.25 3.73
N ASP A 30 -23.14 -2.30 3.18
CA ASP A 30 -23.46 -3.68 3.57
C ASP A 30 -22.21 -4.42 4.08
N GLY A 31 -22.41 -5.45 4.89
CA GLY A 31 -21.35 -6.30 5.44
C GLY A 31 -20.51 -6.97 4.35
N GLN A 32 -21.10 -7.26 3.18
CA GLN A 32 -20.34 -7.76 2.03
C GLN A 32 -19.38 -6.72 1.46
N ALA A 33 -19.73 -5.44 1.51
CA ALA A 33 -18.90 -4.37 0.98
C ALA A 33 -17.66 -4.11 1.86
N ILE A 34 -17.77 -4.23 3.18
CA ILE A 34 -16.58 -4.11 4.04
C ILE A 34 -15.66 -5.33 3.90
N LEU A 35 -16.24 -6.53 3.74
CA LEU A 35 -15.46 -7.75 3.47
C LEU A 35 -14.72 -7.65 2.14
N SER A 36 -15.35 -7.17 1.07
CA SER A 36 -14.71 -7.03 -0.24
C SER A 36 -13.57 -6.00 -0.22
N LEU A 37 -13.71 -4.90 0.52
CA LEU A 37 -12.63 -3.93 0.75
C LEU A 37 -11.45 -4.56 1.49
N LEU A 38 -11.71 -5.34 2.55
CA LEU A 38 -10.67 -6.04 3.30
C LEU A 38 -9.95 -7.10 2.44
N THR A 39 -10.69 -7.89 1.66
CA THR A 39 -10.12 -8.88 0.74
C THR A 39 -9.26 -8.19 -0.33
N SER A 40 -9.72 -7.04 -0.84
CA SER A 40 -8.97 -6.23 -1.79
C SER A 40 -7.65 -5.71 -1.21
N CYS A 41 -7.65 -5.27 0.06
CA CYS A 41 -6.44 -4.89 0.77
C CYS A 41 -5.45 -6.05 0.91
N ALA A 42 -5.94 -7.24 1.30
CA ALA A 42 -5.11 -8.43 1.43
C ALA A 42 -4.50 -8.83 0.08
N PHE A 43 -5.30 -8.83 -0.98
CA PHE A 43 -4.86 -9.14 -2.33
C PHE A 43 -3.81 -8.14 -2.83
N TYR A 44 -4.04 -6.83 -2.65
CA TYR A 44 -3.07 -5.80 -2.98
C TYR A 44 -1.76 -5.97 -2.20
N SER A 45 -1.84 -6.29 -0.89
CA SER A 45 -0.66 -6.53 -0.05
C SER A 45 0.17 -7.73 -0.53
N LEU A 46 -0.49 -8.79 -0.99
CA LEU A 46 0.17 -9.96 -1.57
C LEU A 46 0.88 -9.61 -2.88
N ILE A 47 0.19 -8.94 -3.81
CA ILE A 47 0.80 -8.48 -5.07
C ILE A 47 2.01 -7.60 -4.77
N TRP A 48 1.85 -6.65 -3.84
CA TRP A 48 2.92 -5.76 -3.42
C TRP A 48 4.12 -6.53 -2.88
N GLY A 49 3.92 -7.47 -1.95
CA GLY A 49 4.99 -8.28 -1.37
C GLY A 49 5.72 -9.13 -2.42
N VAL A 50 4.97 -9.76 -3.33
CA VAL A 50 5.54 -10.55 -4.44
C VAL A 50 6.35 -9.67 -5.38
N MET A 51 5.81 -8.52 -5.78
CA MET A 51 6.51 -7.58 -6.65
C MET A 51 7.79 -7.06 -6.00
N VAL A 52 7.75 -6.66 -4.73
CA VAL A 52 8.95 -6.20 -4.00
C VAL A 52 10.02 -7.29 -3.98
N SER A 53 9.64 -8.54 -3.69
CA SER A 53 10.55 -9.69 -3.69
C SER A 53 11.17 -9.93 -5.08
N LEU A 54 10.35 -9.91 -6.12
CA LEU A 54 10.81 -10.09 -7.51
C LEU A 54 11.77 -8.99 -7.94
N PHE A 55 11.44 -7.72 -7.71
CA PHE A 55 12.30 -6.60 -8.08
C PHE A 55 13.63 -6.57 -7.30
N GLN A 56 13.60 -6.94 -6.01
CA GLN A 56 14.82 -7.10 -5.24
C GLN A 56 15.72 -8.21 -5.80
N ARG A 57 15.12 -9.32 -6.25
CA ARG A 57 15.85 -10.46 -6.84
C ARG A 57 16.38 -10.16 -8.23
N LEU A 58 15.60 -9.48 -9.08
CA LEU A 58 15.93 -9.23 -10.49
C LEU A 58 16.85 -8.04 -10.70
N PHE A 59 16.59 -6.93 -10.01
CA PHE A 59 17.30 -5.66 -10.26
C PHE A 59 18.22 -5.24 -9.11
N GLY A 60 18.23 -6.00 -8.00
CA GLY A 60 19.02 -5.65 -6.82
C GLY A 60 18.59 -4.33 -6.15
N TRP A 61 17.41 -3.81 -6.50
CA TRP A 61 16.95 -2.50 -6.04
C TRP A 61 16.72 -2.49 -4.53
N ARG A 62 17.47 -1.63 -3.83
CA ARG A 62 17.34 -1.36 -2.39
C ARG A 62 17.00 0.12 -2.18
N GLY A 63 16.13 0.42 -1.21
CA GLY A 63 15.75 1.79 -0.88
C GLY A 63 14.78 2.43 -1.90
N TYR A 64 15.16 3.58 -2.45
CA TYR A 64 14.28 4.46 -3.25
C TYR A 64 13.74 3.82 -4.53
N GLY A 65 14.44 2.85 -5.13
CA GLY A 65 13.92 2.10 -6.28
C GLY A 65 12.61 1.35 -5.99
N MET A 66 12.35 1.00 -4.72
CA MET A 66 11.08 0.39 -4.31
C MET A 66 9.90 1.38 -4.36
N LEU A 67 10.15 2.69 -4.47
CA LEU A 67 9.11 3.71 -4.62
C LEU A 67 8.57 3.81 -6.06
N LEU A 68 9.22 3.15 -7.03
CA LEU A 68 8.78 3.08 -8.42
C LEU A 68 7.81 1.92 -8.68
N LEU A 69 7.87 0.86 -7.85
CA LEU A 69 6.92 -0.26 -7.90
C LEU A 69 5.43 0.13 -7.84
N PRO A 70 4.98 1.04 -6.95
CA PRO A 70 3.58 1.41 -6.87
C PRO A 70 3.12 2.08 -8.16
N VAL A 71 3.98 2.91 -8.77
CA VAL A 71 3.71 3.53 -10.07
C VAL A 71 3.63 2.49 -11.19
N ALA A 72 4.49 1.46 -11.19
CA ALA A 72 4.40 0.37 -12.16
C ALA A 72 3.10 -0.45 -11.99
N ILE A 73 2.70 -0.72 -10.74
CA ILE A 73 1.44 -1.38 -10.41
C ILE A 73 0.25 -0.51 -10.87
N MET A 74 0.33 0.84 -10.76
CA MET A 74 -0.69 1.72 -11.33
C MET A 74 -0.88 1.45 -12.82
N ILE A 75 0.21 1.49 -13.58
CA ILE A 75 0.14 1.45 -15.04
C ILE A 75 -0.45 0.12 -15.52
N VAL A 76 -0.09 -0.99 -14.87
CA VAL A 76 -0.51 -2.34 -15.29
C VAL A 76 -1.93 -2.68 -14.82
N PHE A 77 -2.32 -2.30 -13.61
CA PHE A 77 -3.59 -2.74 -13.03
C PHE A 77 -4.73 -1.73 -13.16
N LEU A 78 -4.45 -0.42 -13.30
CA LEU A 78 -5.48 0.62 -13.23
C LEU A 78 -6.11 1.00 -14.58
N LEU A 79 -5.60 0.51 -15.71
CA LEU A 79 -6.08 0.90 -17.06
C LEU A 79 -7.51 0.41 -17.39
N GLY A 80 -8.15 -0.41 -16.55
CA GLY A 80 -9.49 -0.93 -16.79
C GLY A 80 -10.45 -0.85 -15.61
N MET A 81 -10.10 -0.12 -14.54
CA MET A 81 -10.87 -0.10 -13.30
C MET A 81 -11.93 1.01 -13.29
N ASP A 82 -13.05 0.76 -12.62
CA ASP A 82 -14.04 1.79 -12.33
C ASP A 82 -13.47 2.86 -11.37
N LYS A 83 -14.05 4.06 -11.42
CA LYS A 83 -13.55 5.23 -10.68
C LYS A 83 -13.44 4.99 -9.17
N SER A 84 -14.39 4.27 -8.57
CA SER A 84 -14.36 3.96 -7.12
C SER A 84 -13.21 3.04 -6.78
N THR A 85 -13.05 1.94 -7.51
CA THR A 85 -11.97 0.98 -7.23
C THR A 85 -10.61 1.60 -7.53
N PHE A 86 -10.51 2.46 -8.55
CA PHE A 86 -9.31 3.25 -8.82
C PHE A 86 -8.91 4.14 -7.63
N LEU A 87 -9.86 4.91 -7.08
CA LEU A 87 -9.62 5.76 -5.92
C LEU A 87 -9.20 4.96 -4.69
N PHE A 88 -9.83 3.81 -4.47
CA PHE A 88 -9.48 2.93 -3.37
C PHE A 88 -8.04 2.42 -3.47
N MET A 89 -7.64 1.96 -4.66
CA MET A 89 -6.29 1.45 -4.92
C MET A 89 -5.21 2.53 -4.80
N ILE A 90 -5.49 3.76 -5.25
CA ILE A 90 -4.59 4.90 -5.03
C ILE A 90 -4.33 5.14 -3.54
N GLY A 91 -5.37 5.07 -2.71
CA GLY A 91 -5.20 5.23 -1.26
C GLY A 91 -4.30 4.17 -0.64
N LEU A 92 -4.50 2.89 -1.01
CA LEU A 92 -3.61 1.80 -0.56
C LEU A 92 -2.17 1.99 -1.03
N MET A 93 -2.00 2.53 -2.23
CA MET A 93 -0.70 2.84 -2.80
C MET A 93 0.02 3.96 -2.06
N LEU A 94 -0.67 5.06 -1.79
CA LEU A 94 -0.16 6.17 -0.99
C LEU A 94 0.29 5.68 0.39
N ILE A 95 -0.48 4.80 1.02
CA ILE A 95 -0.12 4.19 2.31
C ILE A 95 1.17 3.37 2.18
N SER A 96 1.28 2.51 1.17
CA SER A 96 2.50 1.72 0.92
C SER A 96 3.73 2.60 0.70
N VAL A 97 3.57 3.69 -0.05
CA VAL A 97 4.64 4.67 -0.30
C VAL A 97 5.03 5.40 0.98
N LEU A 98 4.05 5.89 1.76
CA LEU A 98 4.28 6.58 3.03
C LEU A 98 5.02 5.70 4.03
N VAL A 99 4.61 4.44 4.18
CA VAL A 99 5.27 3.48 5.07
C VAL A 99 6.71 3.19 4.59
N SER A 100 6.90 3.04 3.28
CA SER A 100 8.22 2.82 2.68
C SER A 100 9.13 4.03 2.89
N LEU A 101 8.64 5.26 2.66
CA LEU A 101 9.37 6.50 2.92
C LEU A 101 9.72 6.63 4.39
N THR A 102 8.77 6.41 5.29
CA THR A 102 9.00 6.45 6.74
C THR A 102 10.12 5.48 7.14
N LYS A 103 10.13 4.26 6.58
CA LYS A 103 11.19 3.28 6.79
C LYS A 103 12.54 3.76 6.25
N ILE A 104 12.58 4.36 5.06
CA ILE A 104 13.80 4.90 4.46
C ILE A 104 14.37 6.06 5.30
N PHE A 105 13.54 7.03 5.69
CA PHE A 105 13.96 8.17 6.51
C PHE A 105 14.44 7.73 7.90
N ALA A 106 13.73 6.81 8.54
CA ALA A 106 14.15 6.28 9.83
C ALA A 106 15.45 5.46 9.73
N TYR A 107 15.68 4.74 8.62
CA TYR A 107 16.94 4.07 8.35
C TYR A 107 18.09 5.08 8.17
N ARG A 108 17.93 6.11 7.33
CA ARG A 108 18.93 7.18 7.16
C ARG A 108 19.24 7.91 8.47
N ARG A 109 18.23 8.17 9.31
CA ARG A 109 18.44 8.81 10.63
C ARG A 109 19.30 7.94 11.56
N LYS A 110 19.19 6.62 11.45
CA LYS A 110 20.03 5.67 12.22
C LYS A 110 21.40 5.42 11.57
N ASN A 111 21.52 5.58 10.26
CA ASN A 111 22.74 5.33 9.49
C ASN A 111 23.00 6.51 8.53
N PRO A 112 23.57 7.64 9.01
CA PRO A 112 23.71 8.88 8.26
C PRO A 112 24.84 8.88 7.22
N ARG A 113 25.24 7.71 6.70
CA ARG A 113 26.25 7.61 5.63
C ARG A 113 25.63 7.90 4.26
#